data_AF-A0A962CT84-F1
#
_entry.id   AF-A0A962CT84-F1
#
_cell.length_a   1.000
_cell.length_b   1.000
_cell.length_c   1.000
_cell.angle_alpha   90.00
_cell.angle_beta   90.00
_cell.angle_gamma   90.00
#
_symmetry.space_group_name_H-M   'P 1'
#
loop_
_entity.id
_entity.type
_entity.pdbx_description
1 polymer ?
#
loop_
_entity_poly.entity_id
_entity_poly.type
_entity_poly.pdbx_seq_one_letter_code
_entity_poly.pdbx_strand_id
1 'polypeptide(L)'
;MKPVKDEKIFDYTTYLIKECKIDYGSDLLPFLKGTNLQIKKRSFYMLGKLKNKQNYLSAFIDRLIDDSSRIVHTTLQAIEGVKDGALLKEYFKVIQRYPKEKNYVLVNLKHMIVFSWEAN
;
A
#
# COMPACT_ATOMS: atom_id res chain seq x y z
N MET A 1 0.26 -16.87 6.98
CA MET A 1 -0.72 -16.65 8.08
C MET A 1 -2.13 -16.97 7.57
N LYS A 2 -3.00 -17.62 8.36
CA LYS A 2 -4.42 -17.83 7.95
C LYS A 2 -5.20 -16.51 8.03
N PRO A 3 -6.15 -16.23 7.13
CA PRO A 3 -6.95 -15.00 7.17
C PRO A 3 -7.76 -14.87 8.49
N VAL A 4 -7.31 -13.97 9.36
CA VAL A 4 -8.03 -13.51 10.55
C VAL A 4 -9.05 -12.45 10.13
N LYS A 5 -10.29 -12.54 10.63
CA LYS A 5 -11.36 -11.55 10.36
C LYS A 5 -11.55 -10.53 11.47
N ASP A 6 -11.06 -10.84 12.67
CA ASP A 6 -11.10 -9.96 13.83
C ASP A 6 -9.97 -8.92 13.77
N GLU A 7 -10.33 -7.64 13.79
CA GLU A 7 -9.39 -6.53 13.67
C GLU A 7 -8.42 -6.46 14.85
N LYS A 8 -8.88 -6.72 16.08
CA LYS A 8 -8.03 -6.66 17.27
C LYS A 8 -7.00 -7.76 17.24
N ILE A 9 -7.42 -9.00 16.95
CA ILE A 9 -6.49 -10.14 16.84
C ILE A 9 -5.48 -9.87 15.73
N PHE A 10 -5.91 -9.29 14.61
CA PHE A 10 -5.00 -8.91 13.53
C PHE A 10 -3.99 -7.84 13.98
N ASP A 11 -4.43 -6.79 14.66
CA ASP A 11 -3.55 -5.74 15.17
C ASP A 11 -2.51 -6.27 16.17
N TYR A 12 -2.92 -7.12 17.12
CA TYR A 12 -1.99 -7.77 18.05
C TYR A 12 -0.99 -8.67 17.33
N THR A 13 -1.47 -9.50 16.41
CA THR A 13 -0.60 -10.44 15.66
C THR A 13 0.42 -9.70 14.81
N THR A 14 -0.04 -8.66 14.12
CA THR A 14 0.82 -7.84 13.26
C THR A 14 1.86 -7.04 14.05
N TYR A 15 1.50 -6.56 15.24
CA TYR A 15 2.46 -5.96 16.15
C TYR A 15 3.57 -6.95 16.53
N LEU A 16 3.22 -8.15 16.99
CA LEU A 16 4.19 -9.17 17.39
C LEU A 16 5.13 -9.57 16.24
N ILE A 17 4.59 -9.84 15.05
CA ILE A 17 5.39 -10.25 13.89
C ILE A 17 6.38 -9.15 13.47
N LYS A 18 5.97 -7.87 13.55
CA LYS A 18 6.87 -6.75 13.27
C LYS A 18 8.06 -6.73 14.22
N GLU A 19 7.86 -6.99 15.51
CA GLU A 19 8.92 -7.02 16.52
C GLU A 19 9.88 -8.21 16.35
N CYS A 20 9.46 -9.30 15.71
CA CYS A 20 10.33 -10.44 15.39
C CYS A 20 11.42 -10.13 14.36
N LYS A 21 11.35 -8.98 13.66
CA LYS A 21 12.33 -8.55 12.63
C LYS A 21 12.57 -9.57 11.51
N ILE A 22 11.58 -10.41 11.24
CA ILE A 22 11.57 -11.36 10.11
C ILE A 22 10.90 -10.74 8.89
N ASP A 23 11.12 -11.32 7.72
CA ASP A 23 10.31 -11.00 6.55
C ASP A 23 8.95 -11.70 6.66
N TYR A 24 7.89 -10.89 6.71
CA TYR A 24 6.50 -11.32 6.81
C TYR A 24 5.67 -10.88 5.58
N GLY A 25 6.30 -10.34 4.54
CA GLY A 25 5.56 -9.67 3.47
C GLY A 25 4.64 -10.62 2.69
N SER A 26 5.09 -11.86 2.44
CA SER A 26 4.28 -12.89 1.78
C SER A 26 3.05 -13.29 2.60
N ASP A 27 3.17 -13.31 3.93
CA ASP A 27 2.08 -13.63 4.85
C ASP A 27 0.96 -12.58 4.85
N LEU A 28 1.26 -11.34 4.46
CA LEU A 28 0.29 -10.25 4.40
C LEU A 28 -0.51 -10.22 3.09
N LEU A 29 -0.03 -10.84 2.01
CA LEU A 29 -0.66 -10.78 0.69
C LEU A 29 -2.15 -11.20 0.67
N PRO A 30 -2.59 -12.25 1.39
CA PRO A 30 -4.00 -12.62 1.45
C PRO A 30 -4.89 -11.52 2.04
N PHE A 31 -4.36 -10.71 2.95
CA PHE A 31 -5.11 -9.66 3.64
C PHE A 31 -5.32 -8.41 2.80
N LEU A 32 -4.51 -8.19 1.76
CA LEU A 32 -4.67 -7.09 0.81
C LEU A 32 -5.92 -7.23 -0.05
N LYS A 33 -6.40 -8.46 -0.24
CA LYS A 33 -7.56 -8.81 -1.07
C LYS A 33 -8.85 -8.99 -0.26
N GLY A 34 -8.79 -8.84 1.07
CA GLY A 34 -9.95 -9.01 1.95
C GLY A 34 -10.99 -7.89 1.84
N THR A 35 -12.16 -8.11 2.42
CA THR A 35 -13.26 -7.11 2.45
C THR A 35 -13.13 -6.13 3.62
N ASN A 36 -12.47 -6.52 4.71
CA ASN A 36 -12.29 -5.66 5.87
C ASN A 36 -11.31 -4.51 5.56
N LEU A 37 -11.81 -3.28 5.60
CA LEU A 37 -11.06 -2.08 5.26
C LEU A 37 -9.88 -1.83 6.21
N GLN A 38 -10.05 -2.03 7.51
CA GLN A 38 -8.98 -1.77 8.49
C GLN A 38 -7.86 -2.78 8.36
N ILE A 39 -8.19 -4.06 8.23
CA ILE A 39 -7.21 -5.13 7.98
C ILE A 39 -6.42 -4.86 6.70
N LYS A 40 -7.08 -4.46 5.60
CA LYS A 40 -6.39 -4.06 4.37
C LYS A 40 -5.42 -2.91 4.60
N LYS A 41 -5.89 -1.81 5.21
CA LYS A 41 -5.05 -0.62 5.49
C LYS A 41 -3.84 -0.98 6.36
N ARG A 42 -4.06 -1.76 7.42
CA ARG A 42 -3.00 -2.22 8.32
C ARG A 42 -1.98 -3.09 7.58
N SER A 43 -2.44 -3.97 6.69
CA SER A 43 -1.58 -4.82 5.87
C SER A 43 -0.69 -4.00 4.94
N PHE A 44 -1.23 -3.00 4.23
CA PHE A 44 -0.40 -2.10 3.41
C PHE A 44 0.59 -1.30 4.25
N TYR A 45 0.15 -0.78 5.40
CA TYR A 45 1.05 -0.05 6.30
C TYR A 45 2.24 -0.91 6.70
N MET A 46 2.01 -2.15 7.12
CA MET A 46 3.09 -3.06 7.49
C MET A 46 3.99 -3.46 6.32
N LEU A 47 3.40 -3.74 5.16
CA LEU A 47 4.14 -4.10 3.97
C LEU A 47 5.05 -2.94 3.54
N GLY A 48 4.56 -1.71 3.64
CA GLY A 48 5.33 -0.48 3.37
C GLY A 48 6.45 -0.19 4.36
N LYS A 49 6.50 -0.88 5.51
CA LYS A 49 7.60 -0.79 6.50
C LYS A 49 8.72 -1.79 6.25
N LEU A 50 8.54 -2.78 5.37
CA LEU A 50 9.59 -3.72 5.03
C LEU A 50 10.70 -3.04 4.21
N LYS A 51 11.96 -3.38 4.51
CA LYS A 51 13.10 -2.90 3.72
C LYS A 51 13.06 -3.42 2.28
N ASN A 52 12.58 -4.65 2.10
CA ASN A 52 12.42 -5.32 0.81
C ASN A 52 11.03 -5.12 0.19
N LYS A 53 10.28 -4.06 0.56
CA LYS A 53 8.93 -3.81 0.04
C LYS A 53 8.82 -3.76 -1.48
N GLN A 54 9.92 -3.43 -2.17
CA GLN A 54 10.03 -3.49 -3.64
C GLN A 54 9.65 -4.87 -4.20
N ASN A 55 9.94 -5.96 -3.48
CA ASN A 55 9.61 -7.32 -3.89
C ASN A 55 8.10 -7.57 -3.99
N TYR A 56 7.28 -6.69 -3.43
CA TYR A 56 5.83 -6.77 -3.42
C TYR A 56 5.18 -5.67 -4.27
N LEU A 57 5.93 -5.04 -5.18
CA LEU A 57 5.45 -3.95 -6.04
C LEU A 57 4.16 -4.30 -6.79
N SER A 58 4.04 -5.51 -7.32
CA SER A 58 2.81 -5.95 -8.00
C SER A 58 1.58 -5.88 -7.09
N ALA A 59 1.71 -6.31 -5.84
CA ALA A 59 0.62 -6.27 -4.87
C ALA A 59 0.19 -4.85 -4.52
N PHE A 60 1.12 -3.90 -4.55
CA PHE A 60 0.84 -2.49 -4.40
C PHE A 60 0.15 -1.90 -5.64
N ILE A 61 0.69 -2.14 -6.84
CA ILE A 61 0.14 -1.66 -8.11
C ILE A 61 -1.31 -2.08 -8.28
N ASP A 62 -1.64 -3.35 -7.99
CA ASP A 62 -2.99 -3.91 -8.06
C ASP A 62 -4.03 -3.11 -7.26
N ARG A 63 -3.58 -2.30 -6.30
CA ARG A 63 -4.42 -1.65 -5.28
C ARG A 63 -4.47 -0.14 -5.45
N LEU A 64 -3.65 0.43 -6.35
CA LEU A 64 -3.81 1.81 -6.82
C LEU A 64 -5.13 2.03 -7.56
N ILE A 65 -5.72 0.97 -8.11
CA ILE A 65 -7.02 0.99 -8.77
C ILE A 65 -8.20 0.53 -7.89
N ASP A 66 -8.02 0.39 -6.57
CA ASP A 66 -9.10 0.00 -5.66
C ASP A 66 -10.25 1.03 -5.69
N ASP A 67 -11.49 0.58 -5.47
CA ASP A 67 -12.69 1.44 -5.41
C ASP A 67 -12.69 2.30 -4.14
N SER A 68 -12.06 1.80 -3.08
CA SER A 68 -11.87 2.58 -1.87
C SER A 68 -10.71 3.55 -2.04
N SER A 69 -11.02 4.82 -2.20
CA SER A 69 -10.03 5.90 -2.14
C SER A 69 -9.15 5.91 -0.89
N ARG A 70 -9.61 5.34 0.23
CA ARG A 70 -8.77 5.16 1.42
C ARG A 70 -7.71 4.07 1.21
N ILE A 71 -8.03 3.00 0.47
CA ILE A 71 -7.05 1.98 0.08
C ILE A 71 -6.05 2.56 -0.92
N VAL A 72 -6.51 3.32 -1.92
CA VAL A 72 -5.61 3.99 -2.88
C VAL A 72 -4.63 4.91 -2.14
N HIS A 73 -5.13 5.76 -1.24
CA HIS A 73 -4.32 6.64 -0.40
C HIS A 73 -3.29 5.85 0.43
N THR A 74 -3.72 4.83 1.19
CA THR A 74 -2.80 4.04 2.02
C THR A 74 -1.78 3.27 1.18
N THR A 75 -2.16 2.83 -0.02
CA THR A 75 -1.26 2.18 -0.97
C THR A 75 -0.17 3.14 -1.44
N LEU A 76 -0.52 4.38 -1.82
CA LEU A 76 0.45 5.41 -2.19
C LEU A 76 1.46 5.68 -1.07
N GLN A 77 0.98 5.82 0.17
CA GLN A 77 1.85 6.00 1.33
C GLN A 77 2.78 4.80 1.55
N ALA A 78 2.30 3.58 1.36
CA ALA A 78 3.10 2.38 1.58
C ALA A 78 4.22 2.21 0.53
N ILE A 79 3.95 2.59 -0.72
CA ILE A 79 4.90 2.53 -1.84
C ILE A 79 5.98 3.61 -1.72
N GLU A 80 5.75 4.71 -0.99
CA GLU A 80 6.69 5.84 -0.90
C GLU A 80 8.17 5.42 -0.80
N GLY A 81 9.01 5.98 -1.68
CA GLY A 81 10.44 5.66 -1.75
C GLY A 81 10.80 4.45 -2.63
N VAL A 82 9.82 3.69 -3.14
CA VAL A 82 10.01 2.71 -4.22
C VAL A 82 10.22 3.46 -5.53
N LYS A 83 11.35 3.25 -6.19
CA LYS A 83 11.70 3.84 -7.49
C LYS A 83 11.56 2.77 -8.58
N ASP A 84 10.47 2.83 -9.33
CA ASP A 84 10.21 1.91 -10.43
C ASP A 84 9.46 2.62 -11.57
N GLY A 85 9.97 2.53 -12.80
CA GLY A 85 9.37 3.20 -13.96
C GLY A 85 7.94 2.73 -14.27
N ALA A 86 7.57 1.51 -13.87
CA ALA A 86 6.21 1.00 -14.02
C ALA A 86 5.19 1.82 -13.21
N LEU A 87 5.60 2.43 -12.09
CA LEU A 87 4.71 3.22 -11.23
C LEU A 87 4.20 4.49 -11.90
N LEU A 88 4.99 5.14 -12.76
CA LEU A 88 4.58 6.37 -13.43
C LEU A 88 3.31 6.15 -14.25
N LYS A 89 3.25 5.06 -15.02
CA LYS A 89 2.05 4.70 -15.80
C LYS A 89 0.83 4.49 -14.91
N GLU A 90 1.02 3.84 -13.76
CA GLU A 90 -0.07 3.57 -12.83
C GLU A 90 -0.53 4.84 -12.11
N TYR A 91 0.38 5.75 -11.78
CA TYR A 91 0.05 7.06 -11.20
C TYR A 91 -0.83 7.88 -12.14
N PHE A 92 -0.55 7.89 -13.45
CA PHE A 92 -1.43 8.56 -14.41
C PHE A 92 -2.85 7.98 -14.45
N LYS A 93 -3.00 6.65 -14.33
CA LYS A 93 -4.33 6.02 -14.22
C LYS A 93 -5.06 6.45 -12.95
N VAL A 94 -4.34 6.61 -11.84
CA VAL A 94 -4.94 7.15 -10.60
C VAL A 94 -5.44 8.57 -10.84
N ILE A 95 -4.64 9.47 -11.44
CA ILE A 95 -5.09 10.85 -11.72
C ILE A 95 -6.42 10.85 -12.51
N GLN A 96 -6.50 10.03 -13.55
CA GLN A 96 -7.71 9.94 -14.40
C GLN A 96 -8.96 9.50 -13.63
N ARG A 97 -8.82 8.66 -12.59
CA ARG A 97 -9.94 8.20 -11.74
C ARG A 97 -10.38 9.25 -10.71
N TYR A 98 -9.56 10.26 -10.44
CA TYR A 98 -9.79 11.25 -9.38
C TYR A 98 -9.87 12.65 -9.98
N PRO A 99 -11.04 13.07 -10.54
CA PRO A 99 -11.20 14.39 -11.13
C PRO A 99 -11.12 15.53 -10.09
N LYS A 100 -11.26 15.22 -8.80
CA LYS A 100 -11.10 16.12 -7.66
C LYS A 100 -10.41 15.37 -6.52
N GLU A 101 -9.78 16.13 -5.61
CA GLU A 101 -9.15 15.57 -4.42
C GLU A 101 -10.15 14.76 -3.57
N LYS A 102 -9.71 13.61 -3.08
CA LYS A 102 -10.46 12.72 -2.21
C LYS A 102 -9.49 11.93 -1.34
N ASN A 103 -9.63 12.03 -0.02
CA ASN A 103 -8.81 11.29 0.95
C ASN A 103 -7.30 11.44 0.74
N TYR A 104 -6.82 12.62 0.32
CA TYR A 104 -5.42 12.94 0.06
C TYR A 104 -4.76 12.12 -1.05
N VAL A 105 -5.55 11.54 -1.96
CA VAL A 105 -5.04 10.75 -3.08
C VAL A 105 -4.22 11.62 -4.02
N LEU A 106 -4.74 12.76 -4.50
CA LEU A 106 -4.01 13.60 -5.47
C LEU A 106 -2.83 14.31 -4.80
N VAL A 107 -2.98 14.74 -3.54
CA VAL A 107 -1.87 15.32 -2.74
C VAL A 107 -0.70 14.35 -2.64
N ASN A 108 -0.93 13.09 -2.23
CA ASN A 108 0.15 12.09 -2.15
C ASN A 108 0.72 11.79 -3.54
N LEU A 109 -0.14 11.67 -4.55
CA LEU A 109 0.29 11.35 -5.90
C LEU A 109 1.20 12.43 -6.49
N LYS A 110 0.89 13.71 -6.24
CA LYS A 110 1.76 14.83 -6.61
C LYS A 110 3.14 14.68 -5.98
N HIS A 111 3.20 14.36 -4.69
CA HIS A 111 4.46 14.11 -3.98
C HIS A 111 5.25 12.94 -4.62
N MET A 112 4.59 11.82 -4.92
CA MET A 112 5.23 10.65 -5.55
C MET A 112 5.76 10.96 -6.95
N ILE A 113 5.01 11.72 -7.75
CA ILE A 113 5.43 12.09 -9.10
C ILE A 113 6.66 12.99 -9.03
N VAL A 114 6.61 14.09 -8.27
CA VAL A 114 7.75 15.02 -8.13
C VAL A 114 9.01 14.28 -7.70
N PHE A 115 8.92 13.43 -6.68
CA PHE A 115 10.04 12.61 -6.22
C PHE A 115 10.59 11.67 -7.31
N SER A 116 9.72 11.13 -8.16
CA SER A 116 10.13 10.24 -9.27
C SER A 116 10.87 10.99 -10.39
N TRP A 117 10.60 12.27 -10.59
CA TRP A 117 11.31 13.10 -11.58
C TRP A 117 12.67 13.59 -11.07
N GLU A 118 12.81 13.87 -9.77
CA GLU A 118 14.09 14.28 -9.15
C GLU A 118 15.08 13.11 -8.98
N ALA A 119 14.58 11.88 -9.07
CA ALA A 119 15.34 10.66 -8.86
C ALA A 119 15.99 10.08 -10.13
N ASN A 120 15.66 10.62 -11.30
CA ASN A 120 16.15 10.23 -12.63
C ASN A 120 17.05 11.32 -13.20
#